data_AF-A0A9W6NBQ8-F1
#
_entry.id   AF-A0A9W6NBQ8-F1
#
_cell.length_a   1.000
_cell.length_b   1.000
_cell.length_c   1.000
_cell.angle_alpha   90.00
_cell.angle_beta   90.00
_cell.angle_gamma   90.00
#
_symmetry.space_group_name_H-M   'P 1'
#
loop_
_entity.id
_entity.type
_entity.pdbx_description
1 polymer ?
#
loop_
_entity_poly.entity_id
_entity_poly.type
_entity_poly.pdbx_seq_one_letter_code
_entity_poly.pdbx_strand_id
1 'polypeptide(L)' 'MTDNRTGGEPGDLGAYLDAALALADLPLEAGLRPRVLMHLHTALEMGRLVLDFELPDEAEPAPVYRP' A
#
# COMPACT_ATOMS: atom_id res chain seq x y z
N MET A 1 6.86 -32.58 -3.98
CA MET A 1 7.91 -31.66 -4.44
C MET A 1 7.23 -30.31 -4.59
N THR A 2 7.44 -29.46 -3.59
CA THR A 2 6.74 -28.20 -3.32
C THR A 2 7.10 -27.15 -4.36
N ASP A 3 6.11 -26.60 -5.06
CA ASP A 3 6.26 -25.30 -5.74
C ASP A 3 5.84 -24.21 -4.76
N ASN A 4 6.87 -23.59 -4.16
CA ASN A 4 6.79 -22.52 -3.18
C ASN A 4 7.04 -21.18 -3.88
N ARG A 5 6.08 -20.74 -4.69
CA ARG A 5 6.08 -19.41 -5.32
C ARG A 5 4.70 -18.80 -5.31
N THR A 6 4.17 -18.52 -4.13
CA THR A 6 3.16 -17.47 -3.98
C THR A 6 3.88 -16.15 -3.71
N GLY A 7 4.68 -15.72 -4.70
CA GLY A 7 5.03 -14.30 -4.80
C GLY A 7 3.77 -13.60 -5.28
N GLY A 8 3.12 -12.82 -4.42
CA GLY A 8 1.88 -12.14 -4.76
C GLY A 8 2.07 -11.26 -5.99
N GLU A 9 1.24 -11.49 -7.01
CA GLU A 9 1.08 -10.56 -8.12
C GLU A 9 0.77 -9.15 -7.56
N PRO A 10 1.12 -8.06 -8.26
CA PRO A 10 0.55 -6.74 -7.98
C PRO A 10 -0.96 -6.79 -8.27
N GLY A 11 -1.74 -7.28 -7.29
CA GLY A 11 -3.13 -7.65 -7.54
C GLY A 11 -3.93 -8.15 -6.34
N ASP A 12 -3.29 -8.53 -5.22
CA ASP A 12 -4.03 -8.92 -4.01
C ASP A 12 -3.87 -7.89 -2.88
N LEU A 13 -4.71 -6.86 -2.92
CA LEU A 13 -4.84 -5.87 -1.84
C LEU A 13 -5.30 -6.50 -0.51
N GLY A 14 -5.92 -7.69 -0.54
CA GLY A 14 -6.29 -8.45 0.64
C GLY A 14 -5.07 -8.97 1.38
N ALA A 15 -4.18 -9.67 0.68
CA ALA A 15 -2.92 -10.14 1.25
C ALA A 15 -2.03 -8.99 1.73
N TYR A 16 -1.98 -7.88 0.97
CA TYR A 16 -1.29 -6.67 1.41
C TYR A 16 -1.87 -6.13 2.72
N LEU A 17 -3.20 -5.99 2.80
CA LEU A 17 -3.87 -5.53 4.02
C LEU A 17 -3.55 -6.44 5.21
N ASP A 18 -3.60 -7.76 5.04
CA ASP A 18 -3.33 -8.71 6.12
C ASP A 18 -1.88 -8.61 6.63
N ALA A 19 -0.92 -8.50 5.72
CA ALA A 19 0.48 -8.31 6.08
C ALA A 19 0.73 -6.97 6.77
N ALA A 20 0.11 -5.89 6.28
CA ALA A 20 0.24 -4.55 6.86
C ALA A 20 -0.36 -4.46 8.26
N LEU A 21 -1.54 -5.05 8.49
CA LEU A 21 -2.18 -5.10 9.81
C LEU A 21 -1.32 -5.89 10.81
N ALA A 22 -0.76 -7.02 10.39
CA ALA A 22 0.13 -7.82 11.23
C ALA A 22 1.42 -7.07 11.59
N LEU A 23 2.03 -6.37 10.62
CA LEU A 23 3.24 -5.57 10.85
C LEU A 23 2.98 -4.38 11.79
N ALA A 24 1.81 -3.74 11.66
CA ALA A 24 1.43 -2.59 12.46
C ALA A 24 0.84 -2.95 13.83
N ASP A 25 0.68 -4.24 14.12
CA ASP A 25 -0.05 -4.76 15.30
C ASP A 25 -1.44 -4.10 15.45
N LEU A 26 -2.13 -3.90 14.31
CA LEU A 26 -3.41 -3.22 14.25
C LEU A 26 -4.56 -4.22 14.05
N PRO A 27 -5.45 -4.41 15.03
CA PRO A 27 -6.62 -5.26 14.84
C PRO A 27 -7.60 -4.61 13.87
N LEU A 28 -8.19 -5.42 12.98
CA LEU A 28 -9.26 -4.99 12.08
C LEU A 28 -10.54 -5.77 12.37
N GLU A 29 -11.60 -5.04 12.68
CA GLU A 29 -12.94 -5.62 12.78
C GLU A 29 -13.37 -6.20 11.42
N ALA A 30 -13.85 -7.44 11.41
CA ALA A 30 -14.20 -8.16 10.18
C ALA A 30 -15.21 -7.40 9.30
N GLY A 31 -16.18 -6.71 9.90
CA GLY A 31 -17.18 -5.90 9.18
C GLY A 31 -16.60 -4.68 8.46
N LEU A 32 -15.42 -4.20 8.87
CA LEU A 32 -14.76 -3.04 8.28
C LEU A 32 -13.87 -3.42 7.08
N ARG A 33 -13.48 -4.70 6.95
CA ARG A 33 -12.57 -5.17 5.89
C ARG A 33 -12.98 -4.73 4.48
N PRO A 34 -14.25 -4.88 4.04
CA PRO A 34 -14.64 -4.46 2.70
C PRO A 34 -14.43 -2.95 2.47
N ARG A 35 -14.66 -2.13 3.49
CA ARG A 35 -14.48 -0.66 3.41
C ARG A 35 -13.01 -0.26 3.36
N VAL A 36 -12.18 -0.92 4.16
CA VAL A 36 -10.72 -0.69 4.14
C VAL A 36 -10.14 -1.06 2.78
N LEU A 37 -10.54 -2.21 2.21
CA LEU A 37 -10.10 -2.62 0.88
C LEU A 37 -10.54 -1.64 -0.22
N MET A 38 -11.78 -1.12 -0.14
CA MET A 38 -12.25 -0.06 -1.04
C MET A 38 -11.35 1.18 -0.97
N HIS A 39 -10.99 1.65 0.24
CA HIS A 39 -10.13 2.81 0.39
C HIS A 39 -8.68 2.55 -0.04
N LEU A 40 -8.15 1.35 0.21
CA LEU A 40 -6.82 0.94 -0.26
C LEU A 40 -6.76 0.91 -1.80
N HIS A 41 -7.82 0.42 -2.45
CA HIS A 41 -7.91 0.48 -3.91
C HIS A 41 -7.86 1.92 -4.42
N THR A 42 -8.65 2.83 -3.84
CA THR A 42 -8.63 4.25 -4.22
C THR A 42 -7.25 4.88 -4.00
N ALA A 43 -6.59 4.58 -2.87
CA ALA A 43 -5.24 5.07 -2.58
C ALA A 43 -4.22 4.55 -3.59
N LEU A 44 -4.33 3.30 -4.04
CA LEU A 44 -3.48 2.73 -5.08
C LEU A 44 -3.64 3.46 -6.42
N GLU A 45 -4.88 3.77 -6.82
CA GLU A 45 -5.12 4.56 -8.04
C GLU A 45 -4.52 5.96 -7.94
N MET A 46 -4.66 6.63 -6.79
CA MET A 46 -4.02 7.92 -6.56
C MET A 46 -2.49 7.83 -6.57
N GLY A 47 -1.93 6.77 -5.98
CA GLY A 47 -0.49 6.52 -5.97
C GLY A 47 0.09 6.34 -7.37
N ARG A 48 -0.64 5.68 -8.29
CA ARG A 48 -0.22 5.56 -9.70
C ARG A 48 -0.09 6.92 -10.38
N LEU A 49 -1.03 7.83 -10.14
CA LEU A 49 -0.93 9.19 -10.69
C LEU A 49 0.33 9.95 -10.22
N VAL A 50 0.77 9.67 -8.98
CA VAL A 50 2.01 10.26 -8.44
C VAL A 50 3.26 9.58 -9.00
N LEU A 51 3.24 8.26 -9.17
CA LEU A 51 4.37 7.50 -9.75
C LEU A 51 4.58 7.80 -11.24
N ASP A 52 3.53 8.18 -11.96
CA ASP A 52 3.61 8.58 -13.37
C ASP A 52 4.31 9.94 -13.55
N PHE A 53 4.52 10.70 -12.48
CA PHE A 53 5.29 11.94 -12.50
C PHE A 53 6.78 11.64 -12.40
N GLU A 54 7.53 11.90 -13.48
CA GLU A 54 9.00 11.76 -13.48
C GLU A 54 9.64 12.73 -12.48
N LEU A 55 10.36 12.17 -11.52
CA LEU A 55 11.05 12.93 -10.49
C LEU A 55 12.57 12.97 -10.81
N PRO A 56 13.18 14.17 -10.94
CA PRO A 56 14.63 14.27 -11.12
C PRO A 56 15.36 13.84 -9.86
N ASP A 57 16.59 13.32 -10.01
CA ASP A 57 17.40 12.83 -8.89
C ASP A 57 17.74 13.95 -7.89
N GLU A 58 17.81 15.20 -8.33
CA GLU A 58 18.06 16.37 -7.49
C GLU A 58 16.78 16.91 -6.80
N ALA A 59 15.63 16.24 -6.97
CA ALA A 59 14.40 16.65 -6.32
C ALA A 59 14.51 16.51 -4.79
N GLU A 60 14.42 17.62 -4.10
CA GLU A 60 14.35 17.65 -2.63
C GLU A 60 12.89 17.47 -2.17
N PRO A 61 12.64 16.68 -1.10
CA PRO A 61 11.32 16.62 -0.48
C PRO A 61 10.82 17.99 -0.03
N ALA A 62 9.50 18.19 -0.07
CA ALA A 62 8.91 19.42 0.45
C ALA A 62 9.33 19.63 1.93
N PRO A 63 9.67 20.87 2.35
CA PRO A 63 10.18 21.11 3.70
C PRO A 63 9.09 20.86 4.74
N VAL A 64 9.23 19.76 5.50
CA VAL A 64 8.29 19.36 6.57
C VAL A 64 8.60 20.08 7.89
N TYR A 65 9.87 20.36 8.17
CA TYR A 65 10.31 21.05 9.38
C TYR A 65 10.75 22.49 9.05
N ARG A 66 10.27 23.45 9.84
CA ARG A 66 10.84 24.80 9.93
C ARG A 66 11.27 25.02 11.39
N PRO A 67 12.53 25.42 11.65
CA PRO A 67 13.04 25.65 12.99
C PRO A 67 12.34 26.79 13.73
#